data_AF-A0AAD5TVF2-F1
#
_entry.id   AF-A0AAD5TVF2-F1
#
_cell.length_a   1.000
_cell.length_b   1.000
_cell.length_c   1.000
_cell.angle_alpha   90.00
_cell.angle_beta   90.00
_cell.angle_gamma   90.00
#
_symmetry.space_group_name_H-M   'P 1'
#
loop_
_entity.id
_entity.type
_entity.pdbx_description
1 polymer ?
#
loop_
_entity_poly.entity_id
_entity_poly.type
_entity_poly.pdbx_seq_one_letter_code
_entity_poly.pdbx_strand_id
1 'polypeptide(L)'
;NVVWILDGKKGKGLGYLADLSPGSYKGVSHRDNCADEIRLRDTFYASLTSLRLLMFQVNFMLLIFGKKGKSLPLNDRNWTAVDKEISAKTLLNQFSENLGYPSEELPLMLMSEIRNIYSISRWDQFIEKIDLPLVPKEYFCHILKLAILASNRKGYHFTRVSPDFLRAWRKEYEETGILKKRLVNFFSK
;
A
#
# COMPACT_ATOMS: atom_id res chain seq x y z
N ASN A 1 3.44 -2.66 -7.48
CA ASN A 1 4.85 -2.72 -7.05
C ASN A 1 5.25 -4.08 -6.44
N VAL A 2 4.60 -5.19 -6.81
CA VAL A 2 4.94 -6.56 -6.34
C VAL A 2 6.20 -7.09 -7.05
N VAL A 3 6.50 -6.54 -8.23
CA VAL A 3 7.67 -6.86 -9.06
C VAL A 3 9.00 -6.63 -8.34
N TRP A 4 9.11 -5.58 -7.52
CA TRP A 4 10.34 -5.23 -6.80
C TRP A 4 10.59 -6.05 -5.54
N ILE A 5 9.57 -6.75 -5.02
CA ILE A 5 9.70 -7.60 -3.82
C ILE A 5 10.52 -8.86 -4.13
N LEU A 6 10.58 -9.24 -5.41
CA LEU A 6 11.02 -10.55 -5.88
C LEU A 6 12.36 -10.52 -6.62
N ASP A 7 12.93 -9.33 -6.80
CA ASP A 7 14.27 -9.18 -7.36
C ASP A 7 15.32 -9.33 -6.25
N GLY A 8 16.19 -10.34 -6.32
CA GLY A 8 17.27 -10.54 -5.35
C GLY A 8 18.41 -9.51 -5.46
N LYS A 9 18.54 -8.81 -6.60
CA LYS A 9 19.58 -7.80 -6.88
C LYS A 9 19.09 -6.37 -6.65
N LYS A 10 17.81 -6.08 -6.96
CA LYS A 10 17.21 -4.74 -6.82
C LYS A 10 16.09 -4.66 -5.78
N GLY A 11 15.65 -5.78 -5.23
CA GLY A 11 14.55 -5.85 -4.27
C GLY A 11 14.99 -5.79 -2.82
N LYS A 12 14.00 -5.73 -1.92
CA LYS A 12 14.20 -5.63 -0.47
C LYS A 12 14.64 -6.95 0.21
N GLY A 13 15.04 -7.97 -0.56
CA GLY A 13 15.36 -9.30 -0.02
C GLY A 13 14.14 -10.09 0.48
N LEU A 14 12.95 -9.78 -0.05
CA LEU A 14 11.67 -10.33 0.39
C LEU A 14 11.15 -11.43 -0.56
N GLY A 15 12.06 -12.17 -1.20
CA GLY A 15 11.71 -13.16 -2.21
C GLY A 15 10.79 -14.27 -1.69
N TYR A 16 10.85 -14.59 -0.40
CA TYR A 16 9.95 -15.54 0.27
C TYR A 16 8.46 -15.18 0.13
N LEU A 17 8.11 -13.91 -0.13
CA LEU A 17 6.72 -13.51 -0.36
C LEU A 17 6.11 -14.05 -1.67
N ALA A 18 6.95 -14.47 -2.63
CA ALA A 18 6.50 -15.17 -3.84
C ALA A 18 6.12 -16.63 -3.60
N ASP A 19 6.47 -17.22 -2.45
CA ASP A 19 6.02 -18.57 -2.14
C ASP A 19 4.49 -18.55 -2.01
N LEU A 20 3.80 -19.24 -2.91
CA LEU A 20 2.34 -19.41 -2.87
C LEU A 20 1.93 -20.68 -2.13
N SER A 21 2.90 -21.47 -1.65
CA SER A 21 2.65 -22.70 -0.91
C SER A 21 1.86 -22.40 0.37
N PRO A 22 1.04 -23.35 0.84
CA PRO A 22 0.38 -23.21 2.12
C PRO A 22 1.33 -22.94 3.26
N GLY A 23 1.01 -21.94 4.09
CA GLY A 23 1.78 -21.67 5.30
C GLY A 23 1.69 -22.84 6.26
N SER A 24 2.84 -23.21 6.85
CA SER A 24 2.95 -24.23 7.89
C SER A 24 2.71 -23.66 9.29
N TYR A 25 1.99 -22.55 9.41
CA TYR A 25 1.71 -21.97 10.73
C TYR A 25 0.81 -22.94 11.50
N LYS A 26 1.33 -23.45 12.63
CA LYS A 26 0.65 -24.44 13.47
C LYS A 26 -0.76 -23.94 13.83
N GLY A 27 -1.78 -24.65 13.36
CA GLY A 27 -3.17 -24.46 13.77
C GLY A 27 -4.15 -23.90 12.72
N VAL A 28 -3.72 -23.61 11.49
CA VAL A 28 -4.64 -23.11 10.44
C VAL A 28 -4.98 -24.22 9.44
N SER A 29 -6.28 -24.47 9.25
CA SER A 29 -6.79 -25.49 8.32
C SER A 29 -6.33 -25.22 6.89
N HIS A 30 -5.99 -26.31 6.18
CA HIS A 30 -5.44 -26.33 4.82
C HIS A 30 -6.29 -25.63 3.74
N ARG A 31 -7.55 -25.28 4.06
CA ARG A 31 -8.52 -24.69 3.12
C ARG A 31 -8.51 -23.15 3.10
N ASP A 32 -8.05 -22.48 4.17
CA ASP A 32 -8.09 -21.01 4.29
C ASP A 32 -6.69 -20.40 4.26
N ASN A 33 -6.00 -20.72 3.18
CA ASN A 33 -4.63 -20.34 2.91
C ASN A 33 -4.46 -18.85 2.51
N CYS A 34 -5.37 -17.98 2.96
CA CYS A 34 -5.50 -16.58 2.54
C CYS A 34 -5.32 -15.58 3.68
N ALA A 35 -4.82 -16.00 4.85
CA ALA A 35 -4.49 -15.12 5.97
C ALA A 35 -3.00 -15.21 6.31
N ASP A 36 -2.13 -15.19 5.29
CA ASP A 36 -0.69 -15.08 5.52
C ASP A 36 -0.39 -13.64 6.00
N GLU A 37 -0.56 -13.42 7.31
CA GLU A 37 -0.39 -12.12 7.95
C GLU A 37 0.99 -11.54 7.67
N ILE A 38 1.99 -12.41 7.51
CA ILE A 38 3.34 -12.05 7.11
C ILE A 38 3.32 -11.42 5.73
N ARG A 39 2.66 -12.04 4.74
CA ARG A 39 2.56 -11.48 3.39
C ARG A 39 1.83 -10.15 3.38
N LEU A 40 0.71 -10.02 4.09
CA LEU A 40 -0.03 -8.75 4.18
C LEU A 40 0.83 -7.66 4.79
N ARG A 41 1.43 -7.93 5.95
CA ARG A 41 2.29 -7.01 6.70
C ARG A 41 3.50 -6.59 5.89
N ASP A 42 4.27 -7.55 5.38
CA ASP A 42 5.53 -7.25 4.71
C ASP A 42 5.31 -6.60 3.36
N THR A 43 4.23 -6.94 2.64
CA THR A 43 3.83 -6.22 1.42
C THR A 43 3.43 -4.78 1.73
N PHE A 44 2.73 -4.53 2.85
CA PHE A 44 2.41 -3.18 3.29
C PHE A 44 3.69 -2.37 3.54
N TYR A 45 4.60 -2.88 4.37
CA TYR A 45 5.88 -2.22 4.64
C TYR A 45 6.75 -2.05 3.39
N ALA A 46 6.73 -3.02 2.47
CA ALA A 46 7.45 -2.92 1.22
C ALA A 46 6.93 -1.73 0.37
N SER A 47 5.62 -1.49 0.39
CA SER A 47 4.92 -0.46 -0.38
C SER A 47 4.65 0.85 0.38
N LEU A 48 5.06 0.95 1.65
CA LEU A 48 4.70 2.05 2.56
C LEU A 48 4.96 3.44 1.98
N THR A 49 6.11 3.67 1.33
CA THR A 49 6.43 4.95 0.70
C THR A 49 5.41 5.32 -0.38
N SER A 50 5.08 4.37 -1.26
CA SER A 50 4.08 4.59 -2.32
C SER A 50 2.69 4.82 -1.75
N LEU A 51 2.31 4.09 -0.69
CA LEU A 51 1.03 4.26 -0.02
C LEU A 51 0.93 5.63 0.67
N ARG A 52 2.00 6.11 1.30
CA ARG A 52 2.07 7.45 1.90
C ARG A 52 1.92 8.55 0.86
N LEU A 53 2.52 8.40 -0.32
CA LEU A 53 2.33 9.34 -1.43
C LEU A 53 0.87 9.36 -1.91
N LEU A 54 0.24 8.20 -2.06
CA LEU A 54 -1.17 8.11 -2.41
C LEU A 54 -2.07 8.75 -1.36
N MET A 55 -1.86 8.44 -0.07
CA MET A 55 -2.60 9.07 1.02
C MET A 55 -2.40 10.59 1.02
N PHE A 56 -1.18 11.07 0.81
CA PHE A 56 -0.89 12.50 0.72
C PHE A 56 -1.65 13.14 -0.45
N GLN A 57 -1.62 12.54 -1.64
CA GLN A 57 -2.33 13.06 -2.82
C GLN A 57 -3.83 13.14 -2.58
N VAL A 58 -4.44 12.08 -2.05
CA VAL A 58 -5.87 12.08 -1.70
C VAL A 58 -6.16 13.18 -0.69
N ASN A 59 -5.43 13.23 0.43
CA ASN A 59 -5.69 14.22 1.49
C ASN A 59 -5.42 15.65 1.02
N PHE A 60 -4.40 15.88 0.20
CA PHE A 60 -4.13 17.18 -0.38
C PHE A 60 -5.29 17.63 -1.27
N MET A 61 -5.80 16.76 -2.15
CA MET A 61 -6.96 17.08 -2.97
C MET A 61 -8.20 17.33 -2.11
N LEU A 62 -8.41 16.58 -1.03
CA LEU A 62 -9.50 16.81 -0.09
C LEU A 62 -9.34 18.14 0.68
N LEU A 63 -8.13 18.59 0.97
CA LEU A 63 -7.88 19.87 1.64
C LEU A 63 -8.03 21.07 0.71
N ILE A 64 -7.60 20.92 -0.55
CA ILE A 64 -7.72 21.98 -1.55
C ILE A 64 -9.15 22.07 -2.05
N PHE A 65 -9.76 20.96 -2.47
CA PHE A 65 -11.09 20.95 -3.11
C PHE A 65 -12.24 20.66 -2.14
N GLY A 66 -11.96 20.16 -0.95
CA GLY A 66 -12.97 19.85 0.06
C GLY A 66 -12.97 20.87 1.20
N LYS A 67 -14.15 21.42 1.49
CA LYS A 67 -14.37 22.15 2.74
C LYS A 67 -14.18 21.19 3.91
N LYS A 68 -13.07 21.26 4.65
CA LYS A 68 -13.02 20.59 5.95
C LYS A 68 -14.03 21.31 6.87
N GLY A 69 -15.11 20.60 7.19
CA GLY A 69 -16.32 21.10 7.85
C GLY A 69 -17.60 20.42 7.32
N LYS A 70 -17.56 19.93 6.08
CA LYS A 70 -18.50 18.93 5.57
C LYS A 70 -17.67 17.92 4.80
N SER A 71 -17.58 16.69 5.31
CA SER A 71 -16.92 15.58 4.62
C SER A 71 -17.20 15.69 3.13
N LEU A 72 -16.14 15.76 2.30
CA LEU A 72 -16.26 15.24 0.96
C LEU A 72 -16.61 13.78 1.15
N PRO A 73 -17.81 13.33 0.78
CA PRO A 73 -18.09 11.93 0.81
C PRO A 73 -17.52 11.47 -0.52
N LEU A 74 -16.38 10.76 -0.52
CA LEU A 74 -15.96 10.06 -1.73
C LEU A 74 -17.07 9.09 -2.21
N ASN A 75 -18.06 8.82 -1.35
CA ASN A 75 -19.29 8.09 -1.60
C ASN A 75 -20.56 8.92 -1.95
N ASP A 76 -20.53 10.25 -1.95
CA ASP A 76 -21.70 11.04 -2.38
C ASP A 76 -21.66 11.21 -3.89
N ARG A 77 -22.23 10.20 -4.54
CA ARG A 77 -22.35 10.09 -6.00
C ARG A 77 -23.15 11.24 -6.62
N ASN A 78 -23.72 12.14 -5.83
CA ASN A 78 -24.47 13.30 -6.30
C ASN A 78 -23.60 14.54 -6.54
N TRP A 79 -22.28 14.46 -6.38
CA TRP A 79 -21.41 15.60 -6.69
C TRP A 79 -21.36 15.84 -8.21
N THR A 80 -22.10 16.86 -8.67
CA THR A 80 -22.26 17.14 -10.09
C THR A 80 -21.02 17.85 -10.66
N ALA A 81 -20.89 17.86 -11.99
CA ALA A 81 -19.83 18.63 -12.66
C ALA A 81 -19.91 20.13 -12.31
N VAL A 82 -21.12 20.64 -12.07
CA VAL A 82 -21.39 22.04 -11.71
C VAL A 82 -20.82 22.37 -10.33
N ASP A 83 -21.00 21.49 -9.35
CA ASP A 83 -20.49 21.70 -7.99
C ASP A 83 -18.95 21.73 -7.95
N LYS A 84 -18.30 20.92 -8.79
CA LYS A 84 -16.83 20.90 -8.95
C LYS A 84 -16.34 22.21 -9.55
N GLU A 85 -17.04 22.72 -10.57
CA GLU A 85 -16.69 23.98 -11.22
C GLU A 85 -16.86 25.17 -10.28
N ILE A 86 -17.96 25.22 -9.52
CA ILE A 86 -18.21 26.25 -8.50
C ILE A 86 -17.10 26.23 -7.45
N SER A 87 -16.76 25.06 -6.92
CA SER A 87 -15.68 24.93 -5.92
C SER A 87 -14.33 25.36 -6.46
N ALA A 88 -13.99 24.99 -7.69
CA ALA A 88 -12.72 25.37 -8.34
C ALA A 88 -12.65 26.89 -8.58
N LYS A 89 -13.74 27.53 -9.02
CA LYS A 89 -13.81 28.99 -9.17
C LYS A 89 -13.70 29.71 -7.83
N THR A 90 -14.39 29.22 -6.79
CA THR A 90 -14.28 29.81 -5.45
C THR A 90 -12.85 29.71 -4.91
N LEU A 91 -12.18 28.58 -5.08
CA LEU A 91 -10.77 28.42 -4.71
C LEU A 91 -9.86 29.37 -5.49
N LEU A 92 -10.05 29.45 -6.80
CA LEU A 92 -9.25 30.34 -7.64
C LEU A 92 -9.41 31.80 -7.21
N ASN A 93 -10.63 32.21 -6.85
CA ASN A 93 -10.89 33.55 -6.33
C ASN A 93 -10.20 33.78 -4.99
N GLN A 94 -10.29 32.84 -4.04
CA GLN A 94 -9.59 32.93 -2.75
C GLN A 94 -8.07 33.00 -2.90
N PHE A 95 -7.49 32.19 -3.80
CA PHE A 95 -6.07 32.28 -4.12
C PHE A 95 -5.71 33.62 -4.76
N SER A 96 -6.54 34.13 -5.67
CA SER A 96 -6.32 35.42 -6.32
C SER A 96 -6.37 36.57 -5.31
N GLU A 97 -7.33 36.54 -4.38
CA GLU A 97 -7.47 37.51 -3.28
C GLU A 97 -6.26 37.48 -2.33
N ASN A 98 -5.71 36.28 -2.08
CA ASN A 98 -4.52 36.08 -1.26
C ASN A 98 -3.20 36.16 -2.06
N LEU A 99 -3.18 36.74 -3.27
CA LEU A 99 -1.98 36.91 -4.11
C LEU A 99 -1.23 35.59 -4.41
N GLY A 100 -1.97 34.49 -4.50
CA GLY A 100 -1.46 33.15 -4.71
C GLY A 100 -0.98 32.43 -3.45
N TYR A 101 -1.04 33.07 -2.28
CA TYR A 101 -0.68 32.43 -1.02
C TYR A 101 -1.84 31.59 -0.46
N PRO A 102 -1.55 30.41 0.10
CA PRO A 102 -2.54 29.66 0.85
C PRO A 102 -2.93 30.42 2.14
N SER A 103 -4.11 30.14 2.69
CA SER A 103 -4.47 30.63 4.02
C SER A 103 -3.50 30.08 5.08
N GLU A 104 -3.31 30.80 6.20
CA GLU A 104 -2.43 30.36 7.29
C GLU A 104 -2.84 29.00 7.89
N GLU A 105 -4.13 28.67 7.82
CA GLU A 105 -4.69 27.41 8.33
C GLU A 105 -4.31 26.20 7.46
N LEU A 106 -4.22 26.38 6.13
CA LEU A 106 -4.02 25.28 5.20
C LEU A 106 -2.68 24.54 5.41
N PRO A 107 -1.52 25.21 5.58
CA PRO A 107 -0.26 24.56 5.95
C PRO A 107 -0.35 23.80 7.27
N LEU A 108 -1.04 24.35 8.28
CA LEU A 108 -1.20 23.70 9.59
C LEU A 108 -2.01 22.40 9.47
N MET A 109 -3.11 22.45 8.71
CA MET A 109 -3.94 21.28 8.42
C MET A 109 -3.14 20.23 7.64
N LEU A 110 -2.39 20.65 6.62
CA LEU A 110 -1.56 19.75 5.83
C LEU A 110 -0.49 19.05 6.69
N MET A 111 0.18 19.80 7.59
CA MET A 111 1.17 19.24 8.51
C MET A 111 0.55 18.23 9.49
N SER A 112 -0.65 18.52 9.99
CA SER A 112 -1.40 17.56 10.81
C SER A 112 -1.72 16.28 10.04
N GLU A 113 -2.17 16.41 8.78
CA GLU A 113 -2.46 15.25 7.93
C GLU A 113 -1.21 14.43 7.60
N ILE A 114 -0.08 15.09 7.35
CA ILE A 114 1.20 14.40 7.15
C ILE A 114 1.53 13.56 8.40
N ARG A 115 1.45 14.13 9.61
CA ARG A 115 1.72 13.35 10.84
C ARG A 115 0.81 12.12 10.96
N ASN A 116 -0.47 12.27 10.64
CA ASN A 116 -1.43 11.15 10.62
C ASN A 116 -1.06 10.09 9.56
N ILE A 117 -0.64 10.49 8.37
CA ILE A 117 -0.17 9.57 7.32
C ILE A 117 1.06 8.76 7.77
N TYR A 118 1.95 9.36 8.56
CA TYR A 118 3.14 8.68 9.06
C TYR A 118 2.84 7.64 10.16
N SER A 119 1.76 7.81 10.93
CA SER A 119 1.37 6.84 11.97
C SER A 119 0.66 5.59 11.43
N ILE A 120 0.19 5.63 10.18
CA ILE A 120 -0.47 4.50 9.53
C ILE A 120 0.54 3.39 9.21
N SER A 121 0.24 2.18 9.69
CA SER A 121 1.13 1.01 9.60
C SER A 121 0.44 -0.27 9.11
N ARG A 122 -0.87 -0.20 8.80
CA ARG A 122 -1.69 -1.35 8.42
C ARG A 122 -2.60 -1.05 7.23
N TRP A 123 -3.02 -2.10 6.53
CA TRP A 123 -3.91 -2.01 5.37
C TRP A 123 -5.29 -1.43 5.69
N ASP A 124 -5.91 -1.85 6.79
CA ASP A 124 -7.21 -1.35 7.25
C ASP A 124 -7.18 0.17 7.49
N GLN A 125 -6.16 0.64 8.21
CA GLN A 125 -5.94 2.06 8.46
C GLN A 125 -5.71 2.85 7.16
N PHE A 126 -4.96 2.28 6.20
CA PHE A 126 -4.76 2.91 4.89
C PHE A 126 -6.08 3.05 4.13
N ILE A 127 -6.89 1.99 4.07
CA ILE A 127 -8.18 1.97 3.34
C ILE A 127 -9.13 3.00 3.93
N GLU A 128 -9.24 3.04 5.25
CA GLU A 128 -10.04 4.04 5.97
C GLU A 128 -9.54 5.46 5.67
N LYS A 129 -8.22 5.68 5.65
CA LYS A 129 -7.62 6.99 5.39
C LYS A 129 -7.94 7.56 4.01
N ILE A 130 -8.14 6.69 3.02
CA ILE A 130 -8.51 7.10 1.66
C ILE A 130 -10.00 6.93 1.37
N ASP A 131 -10.82 6.73 2.41
CA ASP A 131 -12.28 6.57 2.34
C ASP A 131 -12.73 5.49 1.34
N LEU A 132 -12.01 4.37 1.30
CA LEU A 132 -12.42 3.20 0.54
C LEU A 132 -13.21 2.23 1.44
N PRO A 133 -14.13 1.44 0.86
CA PRO A 133 -14.83 0.41 1.63
C PRO A 133 -13.81 -0.59 2.19
N LEU A 134 -13.96 -0.94 3.48
CA LEU A 134 -13.15 -1.98 4.10
C LEU A 134 -13.32 -3.30 3.34
N VAL A 135 -12.19 -3.86 2.94
CA VAL A 135 -12.15 -5.09 2.16
C VAL A 135 -11.66 -6.23 3.05
N PRO A 136 -12.30 -7.42 3.04
CA PRO A 136 -11.86 -8.55 3.83
C PRO A 136 -10.40 -8.94 3.55
N LYS A 137 -9.68 -9.41 4.57
CA LYS A 137 -8.26 -9.80 4.46
C LYS A 137 -8.06 -10.87 3.38
N GLU A 138 -9.02 -11.77 3.25
CA GLU A 138 -9.06 -12.89 2.31
C GLU A 138 -8.98 -12.38 0.86
N TYR A 139 -9.70 -11.29 0.58
CA TYR A 139 -9.73 -10.67 -0.74
C TYR A 139 -8.42 -9.95 -1.06
N PHE A 140 -7.81 -9.25 -0.10
CA PHE A 140 -6.46 -8.68 -0.29
C PHE A 140 -5.43 -9.76 -0.61
N CYS A 141 -5.43 -10.85 0.15
CA CYS A 141 -4.55 -11.96 -0.13
C CYS A 141 -4.80 -12.57 -1.50
N HIS A 142 -6.05 -12.69 -1.93
CA HIS A 142 -6.39 -13.13 -3.27
C HIS A 142 -5.79 -12.20 -4.35
N ILE A 143 -5.95 -10.88 -4.21
CA ILE A 143 -5.36 -9.90 -5.12
C ILE A 143 -3.83 -10.01 -5.16
N LEU A 144 -3.17 -10.15 -4.00
CA LEU A 144 -1.72 -10.28 -3.94
C LEU A 144 -1.23 -11.55 -4.64
N LYS A 145 -1.95 -12.68 -4.49
CA LYS A 145 -1.66 -13.92 -5.22
C LYS A 145 -1.80 -13.73 -6.73
N LEU A 146 -2.89 -13.11 -7.17
CA LEU A 146 -3.09 -12.80 -8.59
C LEU A 146 -1.97 -11.89 -9.14
N ALA A 147 -1.52 -10.91 -8.36
CA ALA A 147 -0.43 -10.02 -8.74
C ALA A 147 0.91 -10.78 -8.91
N ILE A 148 1.21 -11.72 -8.01
CA ILE A 148 2.39 -12.60 -8.13
C ILE A 148 2.28 -13.47 -9.38
N LEU A 149 1.13 -14.13 -9.59
CA LEU A 149 0.91 -14.97 -10.77
C LEU A 149 1.01 -14.17 -12.08
N ALA A 150 0.44 -12.98 -12.13
CA ALA A 150 0.53 -12.09 -13.28
C ALA A 150 1.96 -11.62 -13.53
N SER A 151 2.69 -11.29 -12.47
CA SER A 151 4.12 -10.94 -12.54
C SER A 151 4.95 -12.10 -13.10
N ASN A 152 4.64 -13.34 -12.70
CA ASN A 152 5.30 -14.55 -13.20
C ASN A 152 5.06 -14.76 -14.69
N ARG A 153 3.79 -14.64 -15.14
CA ARG A 153 3.44 -14.73 -16.57
C ARG A 153 4.15 -13.68 -17.41
N LYS A 154 4.38 -12.48 -16.87
CA LYS A 154 5.07 -11.38 -17.56
C LYS A 154 6.60 -11.51 -17.54
N GLY A 155 7.15 -12.53 -16.88
CA GLY A 155 8.60 -12.75 -16.80
C GLY A 155 9.34 -11.72 -15.95
N TYR A 156 8.64 -11.00 -15.06
CA TYR A 156 9.28 -10.01 -14.20
C TYR A 156 10.13 -10.62 -13.07
N HIS A 157 10.08 -11.94 -12.87
CA HIS A 157 11.00 -12.65 -11.98
C HIS A 157 12.28 -12.97 -12.76
N PHE A 158 13.27 -12.09 -12.67
CA PHE A 158 14.58 -12.28 -13.32
C PHE A 158 15.40 -13.43 -12.70
N THR A 159 15.03 -13.91 -11.52
CA THR A 159 15.72 -14.97 -10.81
C THR A 159 14.89 -16.24 -10.82
N ARG A 160 15.43 -17.30 -11.46
CA ARG A 160 14.87 -18.66 -11.43
C ARG A 160 15.09 -19.27 -10.05
N VAL A 161 14.30 -18.85 -9.09
CA VAL A 161 14.29 -19.43 -7.75
C VAL A 161 13.36 -20.65 -7.77
N SER A 162 13.84 -21.81 -7.31
CA SER A 162 12.97 -22.99 -7.25
C SER A 162 11.88 -22.80 -6.18
N PRO A 163 10.68 -23.38 -6.34
CA PRO A 163 9.65 -23.34 -5.31
C PRO A 163 10.11 -23.90 -3.95
N ASP A 164 10.98 -24.91 -3.96
CA ASP A 164 11.58 -25.48 -2.74
C ASP A 164 12.46 -24.47 -2.01
N PHE A 165 13.23 -23.68 -2.75
CA PHE A 165 14.04 -22.62 -2.16
C PHE A 165 13.15 -21.53 -1.54
N LEU A 166 12.08 -21.11 -2.24
CA LEU A 166 11.14 -20.12 -1.69
C LEU A 166 10.48 -20.62 -0.40
N ARG A 167 10.09 -21.90 -0.35
CA ARG A 167 9.56 -22.55 0.86
C ARG A 167 10.56 -22.60 2.01
N ALA A 168 11.79 -23.03 1.74
CA ALA A 168 12.85 -23.07 2.74
C ALA A 168 13.16 -21.67 3.29
N TRP A 169 13.21 -20.68 2.40
CA TRP A 169 13.42 -19.28 2.77
C TRP A 169 12.27 -18.73 3.62
N ARG A 170 11.02 -19.02 3.25
CA ARG A 170 9.84 -18.63 4.03
C ARG A 170 9.84 -19.25 5.41
N LYS A 171 10.14 -20.55 5.51
CA LYS A 171 10.24 -21.27 6.79
C LYS A 171 11.31 -20.67 7.70
N GLU A 172 12.49 -20.37 7.18
CA GLU A 172 13.56 -19.73 7.95
C GLU A 172 13.13 -18.34 8.46
N TYR A 173 12.44 -17.56 7.63
CA TYR A 173 11.91 -16.25 8.04
C TYR A 173 10.83 -16.37 9.13
N GLU A 174 9.91 -17.32 8.99
CA GLU A 174 8.87 -17.62 9.99
C GLU A 174 9.47 -18.03 11.35
N GLU A 175 10.57 -18.81 11.34
CA GLU A 175 11.23 -19.29 12.57
C GLU A 175 12.10 -18.24 13.26
N THR A 176 12.75 -17.36 12.51
CA THR A 176 13.79 -16.46 13.04
C THR A 176 13.38 -15.00 13.11
N GLY A 177 12.36 -14.59 12.34
CA GLY A 177 11.99 -13.18 12.14
C GLY A 177 13.07 -12.33 11.47
N ILE A 178 14.21 -12.91 11.07
CA ILE A 178 15.39 -12.21 10.57
C ILE A 178 15.87 -12.90 9.29
N LEU A 179 16.02 -12.12 8.21
CA LEU A 179 16.68 -12.61 6.99
C LEU A 179 18.20 -12.68 7.21
N LYS A 180 18.75 -13.88 7.42
CA LYS A 180 20.20 -14.05 7.50
C LYS A 180 20.86 -13.68 6.17
N LYS A 181 21.94 -12.88 6.23
CA LYS A 181 22.77 -12.44 5.08
C LYS A 181 23.22 -13.56 4.13
N ARG A 182 23.19 -14.83 4.56
CA ARG A 182 23.60 -15.99 3.74
C ARG A 182 22.77 -16.18 2.47
N LEU A 183 21.49 -15.82 2.46
CA LEU A 183 20.61 -15.99 1.29
C LEU A 183 20.73 -14.84 0.26
N VAL A 184 21.15 -13.65 0.70
CA VAL A 184 21.42 -12.50 -0.18
C VAL A 184 22.56 -12.80 -1.15
N ASN A 185 23.58 -13.55 -0.69
CA ASN A 185 24.74 -13.93 -1.49
C ASN A 185 24.44 -14.96 -2.61
N PHE A 186 23.30 -15.67 -2.55
CA PHE A 186 22.91 -16.61 -3.61
C PHE A 186 22.55 -15.89 -4.92
N PHE A 187 22.16 -14.62 -4.83
CA PHE A 187 21.79 -13.78 -5.97
C PHE A 187 22.90 -12.83 -6.44
N SER A 188 24.07 -12.85 -5.79
CA SER A 188 25.22 -12.01 -6.14
C SER A 188 26.24 -12.68 -7.07
N LYS A 189 25.96 -13.89 -7.57
CA LYS A 189 26.71 -14.52 -8.65
C LYS A 189 25.98 -14.41 -9.98
#